data_AF-A0A967GUH3-F1
#
_entry.id   AF-A0A967GUH3-F1
#
_cell.length_a   1.000
_cell.length_b   1.000
_cell.length_c   1.000
_cell.angle_alpha   90.00
_cell.angle_beta   90.00
_cell.angle_gamma   90.00
#
_symmetry.space_group_name_H-M   'P 1'
#
loop_
_entity.id
_entity.type
_entity.pdbx_description
1 polymer ?
#
loop_
_entity_poly.entity_id
_entity_poly.type
_entity_poly.pdbx_seq_one_letter_code
_entity_poly.pdbx_strand_id
1 'polypeptide(L)'
;FPTWSESIDSFDALLEHYSSAKPPGHPELEDYDALAFAIAGAVSGKRATLPNIPWDIDLSVSRPIRNAFLLNDFFAQAHAFLDPTVFD
;
A
#
# COMPACT_ATOMS: atom_id res chain seq x y z
N PHE A 1 8.45 11.49 -13.00
CA PHE A 1 8.40 10.14 -12.41
C PHE A 1 7.66 9.25 -13.38
N PRO A 2 8.27 8.16 -13.92
CA PRO A 2 7.51 7.20 -14.69
C PRO A 2 6.39 6.65 -13.78
N THR A 3 5.15 6.79 -14.21
CA THR A 3 3.99 6.25 -13.50
C THR A 3 3.87 4.79 -13.91
N TRP A 4 4.20 3.87 -13.01
CA TRP A 4 4.16 2.41 -13.23
C TRP A 4 2.75 1.84 -13.43
N SER A 5 1.73 2.70 -13.53
CA SER A 5 0.31 2.34 -13.65
C SER A 5 -0.01 1.52 -14.89
N GLU A 6 0.80 1.59 -15.95
CA GLU A 6 0.62 0.80 -17.19
C GLU A 6 1.34 -0.55 -17.18
N SER A 7 2.20 -0.82 -16.18
CA SER A 7 3.04 -2.03 -16.13
C SER A 7 2.69 -3.00 -15.01
N ILE A 8 1.77 -2.61 -14.12
CA ILE A 8 1.33 -3.40 -12.97
C ILE A 8 -0.17 -3.52 -13.08
N ASP A 9 -0.66 -4.75 -13.19
CA ASP A 9 -2.06 -5.04 -13.55
C ASP A 9 -2.95 -5.41 -12.36
N SER A 10 -2.40 -5.49 -11.15
CA SER A 10 -3.14 -5.76 -9.93
C SER A 10 -2.40 -5.33 -8.67
N PHE A 11 -3.11 -5.29 -7.55
CA PHE A 11 -2.51 -5.06 -6.24
C PHE A 11 -1.53 -6.17 -5.83
N ASP A 12 -1.82 -7.44 -6.16
CA ASP A 12 -0.91 -8.55 -5.85
C ASP A 12 0.39 -8.44 -6.66
N ALA A 13 0.29 -8.05 -7.94
CA ALA A 13 1.46 -7.80 -8.80
C ALA A 13 2.31 -6.63 -8.26
N LEU A 14 1.67 -5.60 -7.68
CA LEU A 14 2.39 -4.51 -7.00
C LEU A 14 3.21 -5.04 -5.81
N LEU A 15 2.61 -5.92 -4.99
CA LEU A 15 3.30 -6.50 -3.83
C LEU A 15 4.46 -7.41 -4.24
N GLU A 16 4.29 -8.22 -5.28
CA GLU A 16 5.36 -9.04 -5.86
C GLU A 16 6.51 -8.16 -6.39
N HIS A 17 6.16 -7.09 -7.12
CA HIS A 17 7.15 -6.14 -7.61
C HIS A 17 7.93 -5.51 -6.46
N TYR A 18 7.24 -5.05 -5.41
CA TYR A 18 7.88 -4.49 -4.21
C TYR A 18 8.82 -5.50 -3.54
N SER A 19 8.39 -6.75 -3.34
CA SER A 19 9.24 -7.81 -2.78
C SER A 19 10.53 -8.03 -3.59
N SER A 20 10.46 -7.89 -4.93
CA SER A 20 11.64 -8.02 -5.80
C SER A 20 12.56 -6.79 -5.81
N ALA A 21 12.02 -5.61 -5.50
CA ALA A 21 12.68 -4.32 -5.66
C ALA A 21 13.05 -3.64 -4.33
N LYS A 22 12.63 -4.19 -3.18
CA LYS A 22 12.88 -3.61 -1.85
C LYS A 22 14.39 -3.48 -1.57
N PRO A 23 14.82 -2.47 -0.79
CA PRO A 23 16.23 -2.32 -0.48
C PRO A 23 16.79 -3.50 0.32
N PRO A 24 18.09 -3.85 0.17
CA PRO A 24 18.71 -4.91 0.93
C PRO A 24 18.58 -4.70 2.44
N GLY A 25 18.33 -5.78 3.19
CA GLY A 25 18.19 -5.73 4.65
C GLY A 25 16.80 -5.37 5.17
N HIS A 26 15.85 -5.04 4.31
CA HIS A 26 14.44 -4.90 4.71
C HIS A 26 13.80 -6.29 4.88
N PRO A 27 12.92 -6.49 5.89
CA PRO A 27 12.16 -7.72 6.09
C PRO A 27 11.31 -8.12 4.88
N GLU A 28 10.88 -9.38 4.80
CA GLU A 28 9.83 -9.77 3.85
C GLU A 28 8.48 -9.18 4.27
N LEU A 29 7.54 -9.07 3.31
CA LEU A 29 6.21 -8.51 3.60
C LEU A 29 5.49 -9.29 4.70
N GLU A 30 5.75 -10.60 4.80
CA GLU A 30 5.21 -11.53 5.78
C GLU A 30 5.80 -11.38 7.18
N ASP A 31 6.97 -10.75 7.29
CA ASP A 31 7.68 -10.56 8.56
C ASP A 31 7.20 -9.33 9.33
N TYR A 32 6.42 -8.46 8.70
CA TYR A 32 5.83 -7.30 9.35
C TYR A 32 4.59 -7.71 10.18
N ASP A 33 4.49 -7.18 11.40
CA ASP A 33 3.31 -7.36 12.25
C ASP A 33 2.03 -6.76 11.63
N ALA A 34 2.20 -5.66 10.87
CA ALA A 34 1.15 -5.00 10.12
C ALA A 34 1.71 -4.21 8.91
N LEU A 35 0.88 -4.07 7.87
CA LEU A 35 1.15 -3.23 6.70
C LEU A 35 0.03 -2.19 6.53
N ALA A 36 0.40 -0.94 6.30
CA ALA A 36 -0.54 0.13 5.98
C ALA A 36 -0.22 0.71 4.60
N PHE A 37 -1.24 0.81 3.74
CA PHE A 37 -1.11 1.34 2.39
C PHE A 37 -1.87 2.66 2.28
N ALA A 38 -1.16 3.75 2.00
CA ALA A 38 -1.75 5.05 1.74
C ALA A 38 -2.23 5.11 0.28
N ILE A 39 -3.51 5.44 0.10
CA ILE A 39 -4.20 5.43 -1.18
C ILE A 39 -4.59 6.86 -1.58
N ALA A 40 -4.12 7.28 -2.74
CA ALA A 40 -4.51 8.54 -3.39
C ALA A 40 -5.91 8.42 -4.00
N GLY A 41 -6.92 8.28 -3.13
CA GLY A 41 -8.29 8.01 -3.54
C GLY A 41 -9.18 7.57 -2.39
N ALA A 42 -10.40 7.18 -2.74
CA ALA A 42 -11.40 6.74 -1.78
C ALA A 42 -11.06 5.35 -1.23
N VAL A 43 -11.10 5.23 0.09
CA VAL A 43 -10.96 3.97 0.83
C VAL A 43 -12.26 3.68 1.56
N SER A 44 -12.74 2.44 1.49
CA SER A 44 -13.90 1.94 2.21
C SER A 44 -13.54 0.60 2.88
N GLY A 45 -13.13 0.68 4.15
CA GLY A 45 -12.70 -0.48 4.93
C GLY A 45 -11.51 -1.19 4.28
N LYS A 46 -11.74 -2.39 3.74
CA LYS A 46 -10.73 -3.23 3.08
C LYS A 46 -10.63 -3.01 1.57
N ARG A 47 -11.39 -2.07 1.02
CA ARG A 47 -11.45 -1.80 -0.43
C ARG A 47 -11.02 -0.39 -0.74
N ALA A 48 -10.39 -0.22 -1.90
CA ALA A 48 -10.11 1.09 -2.44
C ALA A 48 -10.25 1.09 -3.96
N THR A 49 -10.79 2.20 -4.48
CA THR A 49 -10.89 2.43 -5.92
C THR A 49 -9.92 3.52 -6.33
N LEU A 50 -9.14 3.21 -7.36
CA LEU A 50 -8.04 4.04 -7.82
C LEU A 50 -8.47 4.70 -9.14
N PRO A 51 -8.68 6.02 -9.19
CA PRO A 51 -9.27 6.67 -10.38
C PRO A 51 -8.37 6.62 -11.62
N ASN A 52 -7.06 6.42 -11.43
CA ASN A 52 -6.06 6.46 -12.50
C ASN A 52 -5.37 5.10 -12.73
N ILE A 53 -5.85 4.04 -12.08
CA ILE A 53 -5.27 2.70 -12.16
C ILE A 53 -6.42 1.74 -12.52
N PRO A 54 -6.24 0.83 -13.49
CA PRO A 54 -7.33 0.04 -14.07
C PRO A 54 -7.83 -1.11 -13.16
N TRP A 55 -7.32 -1.21 -11.94
CA TRP A 55 -7.66 -2.23 -10.96
C TRP A 55 -7.94 -1.60 -9.60
N ASP A 56 -8.82 -2.25 -8.85
CA ASP A 56 -9.15 -1.90 -7.47
C ASP A 56 -8.29 -2.70 -6.49
N ILE A 57 -8.30 -2.28 -5.22
CA ILE A 57 -7.72 -3.03 -4.11
C ILE A 57 -8.85 -3.65 -3.30
N ASP A 58 -8.77 -4.95 -3.02
CA ASP A 58 -9.64 -5.63 -2.07
C ASP A 58 -8.85 -6.60 -1.20
N LEU A 59 -8.53 -6.17 0.02
CA LEU A 59 -7.76 -6.97 0.99
C LEU A 59 -8.48 -8.24 1.47
N SER A 60 -9.74 -8.47 1.08
CA SER A 60 -10.44 -9.73 1.38
C SER A 60 -10.16 -10.85 0.37
N VAL A 61 -9.66 -10.51 -0.82
CA VAL A 61 -9.37 -11.48 -1.90
C VAL A 61 -7.94 -11.42 -2.40
N SER A 62 -7.21 -10.33 -2.13
CA SER A 62 -5.76 -10.24 -2.36
C SER A 62 -4.98 -11.25 -1.52
N ARG A 63 -3.71 -11.48 -1.87
CA ARG A 63 -2.83 -12.35 -1.09
C ARG A 63 -2.91 -12.00 0.40
N PRO A 64 -3.09 -13.00 1.29
CA PRO A 64 -3.33 -12.72 2.70
C PRO A 64 -2.07 -12.13 3.34
N ILE A 65 -2.18 -10.88 3.79
CA ILE A 65 -1.20 -10.22 4.66
C ILE A 65 -1.81 -10.19 6.06
N ARG A 66 -1.03 -10.62 7.06
CA ARG A 66 -1.56 -11.01 8.37
C ARG A 66 -2.25 -9.87 9.14
N ASN A 67 -1.97 -8.61 8.81
CA ASN A 67 -2.76 -7.43 9.20
C ASN A 67 -2.51 -6.29 8.21
N ALA A 68 -3.40 -6.11 7.23
CA ALA A 68 -3.29 -5.04 6.24
C ALA A 68 -4.39 -4.00 6.39
N PHE A 69 -4.01 -2.73 6.21
CA PHE A 69 -4.90 -1.57 6.30
C PHE A 69 -4.76 -0.69 5.05
N LEU A 70 -5.89 -0.18 4.58
CA LEU A 70 -5.93 0.89 3.58
C LEU A 70 -6.23 2.20 4.30
N LEU A 71 -5.45 3.23 3.99
CA LEU A 71 -5.62 4.58 4.51
C LEU A 71 -5.81 5.51 3.33
N ASN A 72 -6.73 6.47 3.42
CA ASN A 72 -6.70 7.58 2.48
C ASN A 72 -5.42 8.41 2.70
N ASP A 73 -4.87 8.96 1.63
CA ASP A 73 -3.64 9.78 1.63
C ASP A 73 -3.66 10.96 2.61
N PHE A 74 -4.75 11.73 2.69
CA PHE A 74 -4.87 12.82 3.68
C PHE A 74 -4.90 12.29 5.12
N PHE A 75 -5.54 11.14 5.35
CA PHE A 75 -5.56 10.51 6.67
C PHE A 75 -4.17 10.02 7.08
N ALA A 76 -3.44 9.38 6.16
CA ALA A 76 -2.07 8.95 6.38
C ALA A 76 -1.14 10.14 6.64
N GLN A 77 -1.30 11.25 5.89
CA GLN A 77 -0.54 12.48 6.09
C GLN A 77 -0.82 13.11 7.45
N ALA A 78 -2.08 13.17 7.88
CA ALA A 78 -2.45 13.68 9.20
C ALA A 78 -1.83 12.85 10.32
N HIS A 79 -1.84 11.51 10.19
CA HIS A 79 -1.16 10.62 11.13
C HIS A 79 0.35 10.84 11.18
N ALA A 80 1.00 10.98 10.02
CA ALA A 80 2.43 11.26 9.95
C ALA A 80 2.79 12.59 10.62
N PHE A 81 1.97 13.63 10.42
CA PHE A 81 2.20 14.94 11.03
C PHE A 81 2.06 14.93 12.56
N LEU A 82 1.24 14.03 13.11
CA LEU A 82 1.03 13.91 14.55
C LEU A 82 2.14 13.12 15.26
N ASP A 83 2.98 12.39 14.52
CA ASP A 83 4.15 11.70 15.06
C ASP A 83 5.41 12.55 14.82
N PRO A 84 5.91 13.27 15.84
CA PRO A 84 7.07 14.14 15.69
C PRO A 84 8.36 13.38 15.34
N THR A 85 8.40 12.06 15.52
CA THR A 85 9.59 11.24 15.27
C THR A 85 9.61 10.61 13.87
N VAL A 86 8.55 10.77 13.07
CA VAL A 86 8.46 10.11 11.76
C VAL A 86 9.40 10.72 10.70
N PHE A 87 9.92 11.92 10.96
CA PHE A 87 10.82 12.67 10.05
C PHE A 87 12.23 12.89 10.62
N ASP A 88 12.51 12.38 11.82
CA ASP A 88 13.83 12.39 12.46
C ASP A 88 14.62 11.11 12.10
#